data_AF-A0A951K6I6-F1
#
_entry.id   AF-A0A951K6I6-F1
#
_cell.length_a   1.000
_cell.length_b   1.000
_cell.length_c   1.000
_cell.angle_alpha   90.00
_cell.angle_beta   90.00
_cell.angle_gamma   90.00
#
_symmetry.space_group_name_H-M   'P 1'
#
loop_
_entity.id
_entity.type
_entity.pdbx_description
1 polymer ?
#
loop_
_entity_poly.entity_id
_entity_poly.type
_entity_poly.pdbx_seq_one_letter_code
_entity_poly.pdbx_strand_id
1 'polypeptide(L)'
;MTTQIAVKVPDAVLETIDGLVAQGRYDNRSAAVRAALDMLTRHVRDDAIDRAFTDGFRRVPESPQELSDAYRLAIDAIEDEPWQPWW
;
A
#
# COMPACT_ATOMS: atom_id res chain seq x y z
N MET A 1 19.27 5.88 -4.17
CA MET A 1 19.74 6.19 -5.55
C MET A 1 18.53 6.55 -6.41
N THR A 2 18.70 7.43 -7.39
CA THR A 2 17.64 7.80 -8.35
C THR A 2 18.07 7.40 -9.75
N THR A 3 17.14 6.85 -10.54
CA THR A 3 17.38 6.43 -11.93
C THR A 3 16.55 7.31 -12.86
N GLN A 4 17.16 7.81 -13.95
CA GLN A 4 16.45 8.59 -14.95
C GLN A 4 15.79 7.66 -15.97
N ILE A 5 14.50 7.90 -16.24
CA ILE A 5 13.72 7.16 -17.23
C ILE A 5 13.15 8.19 -18.22
N ALA A 6 13.40 8.00 -19.51
CA ALA A 6 12.82 8.83 -20.56
C ALA A 6 11.54 8.17 -21.07
N VAL A 7 10.40 8.83 -20.90
CA VAL A 7 9.09 8.35 -21.37
C VAL A 7 8.42 9.41 -22.24
N LYS A 8 7.70 8.99 -23.27
CA LYS A 8 6.79 9.85 -24.02
C LYS A 8 5.45 9.86 -23.30
N VAL A 9 4.89 11.05 -23.11
CA VAL A 9 3.57 11.23 -22.50
C VAL A 9 2.66 11.97 -23.48
N PRO A 10 1.34 11.73 -23.46
CA PRO A 10 0.39 12.53 -24.23
C PRO A 10 0.43 14.00 -23.80
N ASP A 11 0.22 14.92 -24.73
CA ASP A 11 0.25 16.36 -24.47
C ASP A 11 -0.76 16.76 -23.38
N ALA A 12 -1.96 16.18 -23.39
CA ALA A 12 -2.98 16.43 -22.37
C ALA A 12 -2.52 16.09 -20.94
N VAL A 13 -1.67 15.07 -20.78
CA VAL A 13 -1.09 14.71 -19.47
C VAL A 13 -0.06 15.75 -19.05
N LEU A 14 0.78 16.20 -19.99
CA LEU A 14 1.76 17.25 -19.74
C LEU A 14 1.07 18.57 -19.35
N GLU A 15 0.02 18.96 -20.07
CA GLU A 15 -0.80 20.14 -19.77
C GLU A 15 -1.40 20.08 -18.36
N THR A 16 -1.88 18.91 -17.94
CA THR A 16 -2.40 18.70 -16.58
C THR A 16 -1.30 18.91 -15.53
N ILE A 17 -0.12 18.34 -15.76
CA ILE A 17 1.04 18.50 -14.87
C ILE A 17 1.45 19.98 -14.80
N ASP A 18 1.47 20.67 -15.94
CA ASP A 18 1.80 22.09 -16.02
C ASP A 18 0.81 22.94 -15.23
N GLY A 19 -0.48 22.66 -15.35
CA GLY A 19 -1.51 23.31 -14.55
C GLY A 19 -1.27 23.16 -13.04
N LEU A 20 -0.92 21.95 -12.59
CA LEU A 20 -0.64 21.69 -11.18
C LEU A 20 0.60 22.45 -10.66
N VAL A 21 1.64 22.58 -11.49
CA VAL A 21 2.84 23.36 -11.15
C VAL A 21 2.52 24.86 -11.15
N ALA A 22 1.78 25.35 -12.15
CA ALA A 22 1.39 26.76 -12.24
C ALA A 22 0.50 27.20 -11.06
N GLN A 23 -0.32 26.28 -10.53
CA GLN A 23 -1.11 26.50 -9.32
C GLN A 23 -0.28 26.45 -8.02
N GLY A 24 1.03 26.18 -8.09
CA GLY A 24 1.90 26.03 -6.92
C GLY A 24 1.66 24.76 -6.12
N ARG A 25 0.93 23.77 -6.67
CA ARG A 25 0.68 22.49 -5.98
C ARG A 25 1.95 21.65 -5.86
N TYR A 26 2.87 21.82 -6.82
CA TYR A 26 4.18 21.19 -6.88
C TYR A 26 5.24 22.18 -7.38
N ASP A 27 6.46 22.07 -6.87
CA ASP A 27 7.56 22.97 -7.23
C ASP A 27 7.99 22.87 -8.71
N ASN A 28 7.86 21.68 -9.30
CA ASN A 28 8.21 21.42 -10.70
C ASN A 28 7.55 20.13 -11.22
N ARG A 29 7.62 19.93 -12.54
CA ARG A 29 7.08 18.75 -13.23
C ARG A 29 7.62 17.44 -12.65
N SER A 30 8.92 17.37 -12.34
CA SER A 30 9.53 16.16 -11.79
C SER A 30 9.01 15.83 -10.39
N ALA A 31 8.70 16.82 -9.57
CA ALA A 31 8.07 16.62 -8.27
C ALA A 31 6.65 16.06 -8.41
N ALA A 32 5.85 16.62 -9.33
CA ALA A 32 4.52 16.12 -9.64
C ALA A 32 4.54 14.67 -10.16
N VAL A 33 5.45 14.36 -11.10
CA VAL A 33 5.61 12.99 -11.64
C VAL A 33 6.06 12.02 -10.56
N ARG A 34 7.00 12.41 -9.69
CA ARG A 34 7.44 11.56 -8.56
C ARG A 34 6.28 11.27 -7.60
N ALA A 35 5.48 12.28 -7.26
CA ALA A 35 4.31 12.09 -6.40
C ALA A 35 3.27 11.15 -7.03
N ALA A 36 3.00 11.31 -8.33
CA ALA A 36 2.09 10.42 -9.06
C ALA A 36 2.59 8.96 -9.09
N LEU A 37 3.89 8.75 -9.31
CA LEU A 37 4.49 7.41 -9.30
C LEU A 37 4.45 6.77 -7.91
N ASP A 38 4.69 7.54 -6.85
CA ASP A 38 4.60 7.06 -5.47
C ASP A 38 3.15 6.70 -5.08
N MET A 39 2.16 7.46 -5.54
CA MET A 39 0.76 7.09 -5.38
C MET A 39 0.41 5.80 -6.13
N LEU A 40 0.89 5.64 -7.37
CA LEU A 40 0.65 4.45 -8.17
C LEU A 40 1.25 3.20 -7.51
N THR A 41 2.50 3.27 -7.02
CA THR A 41 3.15 2.12 -6.39
C THR A 41 2.47 1.71 -5.09
N ARG A 42 2.00 2.68 -4.29
CA ARG A 42 1.19 2.40 -3.11
C ARG A 42 -0.11 1.71 -3.48
N HIS A 43 -0.86 2.28 -4.44
CA HIS A 43 -2.13 1.70 -4.87
C HIS A 43 -1.98 0.27 -5.38
N VAL A 44 -0.97 -0.01 -6.21
CA VAL A 44 -0.69 -1.37 -6.71
C VAL A 44 -0.35 -2.34 -5.57
N ARG A 45 0.39 -1.87 -4.55
CA ARG A 45 0.71 -2.67 -3.37
C ARG A 45 -0.54 -2.97 -2.55
N ASP A 46 -1.36 -1.97 -2.29
CA ASP A 46 -2.57 -2.09 -1.49
C ASP A 46 -3.57 -3.03 -2.18
N ASP A 47 -3.77 -2.88 -3.50
CA ASP A 47 -4.62 -3.77 -4.30
C ASP A 47 -4.15 -5.24 -4.26
N ALA A 48 -2.83 -5.47 -4.18
CA ALA A 48 -2.29 -6.83 -4.07
C ALA A 48 -2.58 -7.44 -2.70
N ILE A 49 -2.50 -6.63 -1.64
CA ILE A 49 -2.84 -7.02 -0.27
C ILE A 49 -4.34 -7.34 -0.18
N ASP A 50 -5.19 -6.44 -0.66
CA ASP A 50 -6.65 -6.61 -0.63
C ASP A 50 -7.10 -7.87 -1.38
N ARG A 51 -6.47 -8.16 -2.53
CA ARG A 51 -6.69 -9.41 -3.26
C ARG A 51 -6.26 -10.63 -2.45
N ALA A 52 -5.08 -10.60 -1.84
CA ALA A 52 -4.59 -11.71 -1.02
C ALA A 52 -5.52 -11.98 0.18
N PHE A 53 -6.01 -10.93 0.85
CA PHE A 53 -6.99 -11.08 1.93
C PHE A 53 -8.31 -11.65 1.43
N THR A 54 -8.84 -11.11 0.33
CA THR A 54 -10.12 -11.57 -0.25
C THR A 54 -10.05 -13.05 -0.64
N ASP A 55 -8.95 -13.47 -1.27
CA ASP A 55 -8.74 -14.84 -1.70
C ASP A 55 -8.55 -15.78 -0.49
N GLY A 56 -7.86 -15.32 0.55
CA GLY A 56 -7.73 -16.02 1.84
C GLY A 56 -9.09 -16.29 2.47
N PHE A 57 -9.93 -15.27 2.64
CA PHE A 57 -11.25 -15.41 3.27
C PHE A 57 -12.26 -16.21 2.45
N ARG A 58 -12.11 -16.26 1.12
CA ARG A 58 -12.96 -17.12 0.26
C ARG A 58 -12.64 -18.60 0.39
N ARG A 59 -11.47 -18.96 0.91
CA ARG A 59 -11.03 -20.34 1.01
C ARG A 59 -11.62 -21.02 2.24
N VAL A 60 -12.44 -22.04 2.02
CA VAL A 60 -12.95 -22.92 3.08
C VAL A 60 -12.60 -24.39 2.76
N PRO A 61 -11.99 -25.15 3.71
CA PRO A 61 -11.49 -24.71 5.01
C PRO A 61 -10.17 -23.93 4.94
N GLU A 62 -9.86 -23.20 6.01
CA GLU A 62 -8.53 -22.60 6.24
C GLU A 62 -7.44 -23.68 6.19
N SER A 63 -6.23 -23.30 5.78
CA SER A 63 -5.11 -24.24 5.76
C SER A 63 -4.66 -24.62 7.17
N PRO A 64 -4.06 -25.81 7.35
CA PRO A 64 -3.45 -26.19 8.63
C PRO A 64 -2.38 -25.20 9.13
N GLN A 65 -1.62 -24.59 8.21
CA GLN A 65 -0.59 -23.60 8.56
C GLN A 65 -1.23 -22.32 9.10
N GLU A 66 -2.27 -21.79 8.44
CA GLU A 66 -2.99 -20.60 8.91
C GLU A 66 -3.65 -20.83 10.27
N LEU A 67 -4.22 -22.01 10.50
CA LEU A 67 -4.76 -22.37 11.81
C LEU A 67 -3.66 -22.38 12.88
N SER A 68 -2.50 -22.97 12.57
CA SER A 68 -1.35 -22.99 13.48
C SER A 68 -0.83 -21.58 13.78
N ASP A 69 -0.75 -20.72 12.77
CA ASP A 69 -0.31 -19.33 12.93
C ASP A 69 -1.33 -18.51 13.73
N ALA A 70 -2.63 -18.72 13.51
CA ALA A 70 -3.70 -18.10 14.28
C ALA A 70 -3.66 -18.51 15.76
N TYR A 71 -3.44 -19.79 16.06
CA TYR A 71 -3.27 -20.26 17.43
C TYR A 71 -2.07 -19.61 18.12
N ARG A 72 -0.91 -19.54 17.44
CA ARG A 72 0.28 -18.91 17.99
C ARG A 72 0.04 -17.42 18.27
N LEU A 73 -0.50 -16.68 17.30
CA LEU A 73 -0.79 -15.25 17.46
C LEU A 73 -1.79 -14.98 18.58
N ALA A 74 -2.78 -15.87 18.78
CA ALA A 74 -3.72 -15.75 19.90
C ALA A 74 -3.05 -15.94 21.26
N ILE A 75 -2.09 -16.88 21.37
CA ILE A 75 -1.30 -17.06 22.60
C ILE A 75 -0.40 -15.84 22.82
N ASP A 76 0.35 -15.41 21.80
CA ASP A 76 1.25 -14.25 21.88
C ASP A 76 0.48 -12.99 22.34
N ALA A 77 -0.71 -12.75 21.79
CA ALA A 77 -1.55 -11.61 22.18
C ALA A 77 -2.07 -11.69 23.63
N ILE A 78 -2.31 -12.89 24.15
CA ILE A 78 -2.65 -13.07 25.57
C ILE A 78 -1.43 -12.81 26.46
N GLU A 79 -0.22 -13.16 26.03
CA GLU A 79 0.98 -12.93 26.84
C GLU A 79 1.45 -11.47 26.83
N ASP A 80 1.26 -10.76 25.72
CA ASP A 80 1.69 -9.36 25.55
C ASP A 80 0.81 -8.35 26.29
N GLU A 81 -0.44 -8.69 26.56
CA GLU A 81 -1.39 -7.79 27.23
C GLU A 81 -1.17 -7.81 28.77
N PRO A 82 -1.14 -6.64 29.44
CA PRO A 82 -0.92 -6.54 30.88
C PRO A 82 -2.22 -6.88 31.64
N TRP A 83 -2.74 -8.09 31.45
CA TRP A 83 -3.98 -8.54 32.08
C TRP A 83 -3.85 -8.40 33.60
N GLN A 84 -4.60 -7.46 34.16
CA GLN A 84 -4.75 -7.37 35.60
C GLN A 84 -5.67 -8.51 36.04
N PRO A 85 -5.28 -9.29 37.06
CA PRO A 85 -6.21 -10.17 37.70
C PRO A 85 -7.38 -9.36 38.27
N TRP A 86 -8.61 -9.79 38.00
CA TRP A 86 -9.84 -9.12 38.42
C TRP A 86 -10.27 -9.54 39.85
N TRP A 87 -9.32 -9.88 40.71
CA TRP A 87 -9.54 -10.30 42.10
C TRP A 87 -8.78 -9.42 43.10
#